data_AF-C2KKQ6-F1
#
_entry.id   AF-C2KKQ6-F1
#
_cell.length_a   1.000
_cell.length_b   1.000
_cell.length_c   1.000
_cell.angle_alpha   90.00
_cell.angle_beta   90.00
_cell.angle_gamma   90.00
#
_symmetry.space_group_name_H-M   'P 1'
#
loop_
_entity.id
_entity.type
_entity.pdbx_description
1 polymer ?
#
loop_
_entity_poly.entity_id
_entity_poly.type
_entity_poly.pdbx_seq_one_letter_code
_entity_poly.pdbx_strand_id
1 'polypeptide(L)' 'MLANSKGIYRYEITSQNTVASTEVSVLNPTKKAQLTIISCLFPSTAYQIITHAELKKHIRGVMHPIN' A
#
# COMPACT_ATOMS: atom_id res chain seq x y z
N MET A 1 12.21 -7.62 -8.82
CA MET A 1 11.34 -6.53 -8.29
C MET A 1 9.98 -6.66 -8.94
N LEU A 2 8.91 -6.90 -8.19
CA LEU A 2 7.55 -6.89 -8.73
C LEU A 2 7.00 -5.46 -8.70
N ALA A 3 7.70 -4.55 -9.38
CA ALA A 3 7.03 -3.41 -10.00
C ALA A 3 6.34 -4.00 -11.22
N ASN A 4 5.03 -3.78 -11.39
CA ASN A 4 4.43 -4.05 -12.68
C ASN A 4 5.30 -3.35 -13.75
N SER A 5 5.52 -3.98 -14.89
CA SER A 5 6.46 -3.54 -15.94
C SER A 5 6.13 -2.15 -16.56
N LYS A 6 5.22 -1.39 -15.95
CA LYS A 6 4.67 -0.10 -16.38
C LYS A 6 5.33 1.10 -15.68
N GLY A 7 5.88 0.95 -14.48
CA GLY A 7 6.53 2.06 -13.78
C GLY A 7 6.64 1.94 -12.26
N ILE A 8 7.12 3.01 -11.63
CA ILE A 8 7.23 3.17 -10.18
C ILE A 8 6.12 4.10 -9.68
N TYR A 9 5.41 3.69 -8.64
CA TYR A 9 4.36 4.47 -8.00
C TYR A 9 4.83 4.95 -6.62
N ARG A 10 4.83 6.26 -6.42
CA ARG A 10 5.19 6.90 -5.15
C ARG A 10 3.92 7.19 -4.36
N TYR A 11 3.81 6.56 -3.19
CA TYR A 11 2.75 6.82 -2.23
C TYR A 11 3.32 7.56 -1.01
N GLU A 12 2.48 8.34 -0.34
CA GLU A 12 2.82 9.04 0.89
C GLU A 12 1.86 8.60 2.00
N ILE A 13 2.42 8.22 3.15
CA ILE A 13 1.65 7.78 4.30
C ILE A 13 0.80 8.93 4.80
N THR A 14 -0.50 8.69 4.96
CA THR A 14 -1.47 9.67 5.44
C THR A 14 -2.00 9.33 6.82
N SER A 15 -2.06 8.05 7.18
CA SER A 15 -2.44 7.61 8.53
C SER A 15 -1.91 6.21 8.84
N GLN A 16 -1.82 5.92 10.13
CA GLN A 16 -1.52 4.59 10.63
C GLN A 16 -2.30 4.33 11.92
N ASN A 17 -3.07 3.26 11.95
CA ASN A 17 -3.92 2.89 13.08
C ASN A 17 -3.78 1.41 13.42
N THR A 18 -3.96 1.05 14.68
CA THR A 18 -4.08 -0.34 15.11
C THR A 18 -5.56 -0.74 15.13
N VAL A 19 -5.88 -1.87 14.50
CA VAL A 19 -7.24 -2.43 14.46
C VAL A 19 -7.24 -3.88 14.93
N ALA A 20 -8.41 -4.40 15.30
CA ALA A 20 -8.57 -5.84 15.53
C ALA A 20 -8.43 -6.60 14.20
N SER A 21 -7.88 -7.81 14.22
CA SER A 21 -7.67 -8.63 13.02
C SER A 21 -8.98 -9.05 12.33
N THR A 22 -10.14 -8.88 12.98
CA THR A 22 -11.47 -9.14 12.44
C THR A 22 -12.06 -7.95 11.68
N GLU A 23 -11.41 -6.78 11.71
CA GLU A 23 -11.90 -5.57 11.05
C GLU A 23 -11.64 -5.62 9.54
N VAL A 24 -12.62 -6.14 8.80
CA VAL A 24 -12.50 -6.34 7.33
C VAL A 24 -12.69 -5.06 6.52
N SER A 25 -13.25 -3.99 7.11
CA SER A 25 -13.55 -2.75 6.39
C SER A 25 -12.30 -2.04 5.85
N VAL A 26 -11.11 -2.40 6.37
CA VAL A 26 -9.80 -1.92 5.88
C VAL A 26 -9.52 -2.29 4.42
N LEU A 27 -10.23 -3.27 3.87
CA LEU A 27 -10.12 -3.73 2.47
C LEU A 27 -11.16 -3.09 1.54
N ASN A 28 -12.05 -2.24 2.06
CA ASN A 28 -13.09 -1.63 1.25
C ASN A 28 -12.49 -0.76 0.14
N PRO A 29 -13.01 -0.85 -1.09
CA PRO A 29 -12.52 -0.04 -2.20
C PRO A 29 -12.76 1.44 -1.93
N THR A 30 -11.83 2.29 -2.38
CA THR A 30 -11.92 3.74 -2.22
C THR A 30 -12.03 4.43 -3.57
N LYS A 31 -12.56 5.66 -3.56
CA LYS A 31 -12.73 6.48 -4.78
C LYS A 31 -11.41 7.00 -5.34
N LYS A 32 -10.32 6.93 -4.57
CA LYS A 32 -8.99 7.43 -4.93
C LYS A 32 -7.98 6.29 -4.90
N ALA A 33 -6.88 6.41 -5.65
CA ALA A 33 -5.80 5.44 -5.57
C ALA A 33 -5.16 5.47 -4.17
N GLN A 34 -5.32 4.39 -3.42
CA GLN A 34 -4.73 4.19 -2.11
C GLN A 34 -3.87 2.93 -2.08
N LEU A 35 -2.84 2.95 -1.26
CA LEU A 35 -2.06 1.80 -0.85
C LEU A 35 -2.38 1.55 0.63
N THR A 36 -2.91 0.36 0.94
CA THR A 36 -3.11 -0.10 2.31
C THR A 36 -2.09 -1.20 2.60
N ILE A 37 -1.24 -0.99 3.60
CA ILE A 37 -0.31 -2.01 4.11
C ILE A 37 -0.89 -2.54 5.42
N ILE A 38 -1.01 -3.86 5.50
CA ILE A 38 -1.56 -4.57 6.67
C ILE A 38 -0.44 -5.46 7.21
N SER A 39 -0.07 -5.24 8.47
CA SER A 39 0.90 -6.08 9.18
C SER A 39 0.37 -6.48 10.56
N CYS A 40 0.82 -7.61 11.09
CA CYS A 40 0.44 -8.03 12.44
C CYS A 40 1.20 -7.20 13.50
N LEU A 41 0.52 -6.89 14.62
CA LEU A 41 1.16 -6.25 15.77
C LEU A 41 1.84 -7.31 16.67
N PHE A 42 3.06 -7.71 16.32
CA PHE A 42 3.81 -8.70 17.09
C PHE A 42 3.99 -8.26 18.57
N PRO A 43 3.83 -9.17 19.56
CA PRO A 43 3.66 -10.63 19.45
C PRO A 43 2.22 -11.11 19.22
N SER A 44 1.25 -10.21 19.09
CA SER A 44 -0.16 -10.56 18.95
C SER A 44 -0.58 -10.67 17.48
N THR A 45 -1.35 -11.71 17.16
CA THR A 45 -2.08 -11.80 15.89
C THR A 45 -3.50 -11.28 15.99
N ALA A 46 -3.95 -10.88 17.18
CA ALA A 46 -5.29 -10.34 17.40
C ALA A 46 -5.44 -8.90 16.87
N TYR A 47 -4.31 -8.22 16.63
CA TYR A 47 -4.28 -6.84 16.14
C TYR A 47 -3.39 -6.70 14.91
N GLN A 48 -3.77 -5.75 14.07
CA GLN A 48 -3.04 -5.39 12.86
C GLN A 48 -2.72 -3.90 12.90
N ILE A 49 -1.54 -3.53 12.39
CA ILE A 49 -1.19 -2.15 12.06
C ILE A 49 -1.62 -1.93 10.60
N ILE A 50 -2.51 -0.96 10.41
CA ILE A 50 -3.00 -0.55 9.10
C ILE A 50 -2.33 0.77 8.76
N THR A 51 -1.50 0.78 7.71
CA THR A 51 -0.90 2.00 7.18
C THR A 51 -1.60 2.36 5.88
N HIS A 52 -2.22 3.53 5.84
CA HIS A 52 -2.81 4.09 4.63
C HIS A 52 -1.85 5.07 3.98
N ALA A 53 -1.72 4.98 2.66
CA ALA A 53 -0.94 5.89 1.87
C ALA A 53 -1.68 6.28 0.59
N GLU A 54 -1.55 7.53 0.17
CA GLU A 54 -2.17 8.05 -1.04
C GLU A 54 -1.16 8.20 -2.17
N LEU A 55 -1.57 7.93 -3.41
CA LEU A 55 -0.70 8.08 -4.57
C LEU A 55 -0.32 9.56 -4.75
N LYS A 56 0.98 9.86 -4.73
CA LYS A 56 1.51 11.19 -5.04
C LYS A 56 1.99 11.31 -6.47
N LYS A 57 2.68 10.30 -6.98
CA LYS A 57 3.31 10.36 -8.30
C LYS A 57 3.40 8.99 -8.94
N HIS A 58 3.20 8.95 -10.25
CA HIS A 58 3.52 7.80 -11.09
C HIS A 58 4.69 8.18 -12.00
N ILE A 59 5.77 7.41 -11.94
CA ILE A 59 6.94 7.53 -12.82
C ILE A 59 6.86 6.38 -13.81
N ARG A 60 6.55 6.70 -15.08
CA ARG A 60 6.57 5.69 -16.14
C ARG A 60 8.00 5.20 -16.33
N GLY A 61 8.19 3.88 -16.39
CA GLY A 61 9.48 3.32 -16.76
C GLY A 61 9.77 3.64 -18.22
N VAL A 62 10.90 4.28 -18.50
CA VAL A 62 11.43 4.36 -19.87
C VAL A 62 12.19 3.06 -20.11
N MET A 63 11.57 2.13 -20.83
CA MET A 63 12.23 0.90 -21.25
C MET A 63 13.39 1.28 -22.17
N HIS A 64 14.61 1.20 -21.66
CA HIS A 64 15.81 1.34 -22.48
C HIS A 64 15.99 0.04 -23.26
N PRO A 65 16.04 0.07 -24.61
CA PRO A 65 16.39 -1.11 -25.37
C PRO A 65 17.82 -1.50 -25.00
N ILE A 66 17.99 -2.71 -24.49
CA ILE A 66 19.27 -3.40 -24.44
C ILE A 66 19.62 -3.75 -25.88
N ASN A 67 20.52 -2.98 -26.47
CA ASN A 67 21.19 -3.29 -27.74
C ASN A 67 22.59 -3.81 -27.43
#